data_AF-A0A944VL92-F1
#
_entry.id   AF-A0A944VL92-F1
#
_cell.length_a   1.000
_cell.length_b   1.000
_cell.length_c   1.000
_cell.angle_alpha   90.00
_cell.angle_beta   90.00
_cell.angle_gamma   90.00
#
_symmetry.space_group_name_H-M   'P 1'
#
loop_
_entity.id
_entity.type
_entity.pdbx_description
1 polymer ?
#
loop_
_entity_poly.entity_id
_entity_poly.type
_entity_poly.pdbx_seq_one_letter_code
_entity_poly.pdbx_strand_id
1 'polypeptide(L)' 'MDKNSSISLTSRIKYLTAKHRALDIQIKDSWNSYVKDSIIKKLKFEKAKLKQEIDKIEKKS' A
#
# COMPACT_ATOMS: atom_id res chain seq x y z
N MET A 1 15.14 -14.35 -19.36
CA MET A 1 14.40 -13.53 -18.39
C MET A 1 14.07 -12.21 -19.06
N ASP A 2 12.79 -11.97 -19.33
CA ASP A 2 12.31 -10.85 -20.14
C ASP A 2 12.45 -9.54 -19.36
N LYS A 3 13.30 -8.63 -19.84
CA LYS A 3 13.53 -7.31 -19.23
C LYS A 3 12.23 -6.52 -19.04
N ASN A 4 11.24 -6.74 -19.89
CA ASN A 4 9.91 -6.12 -19.80
C ASN A 4 9.10 -6.57 -18.58
N SER A 5 9.27 -7.82 -18.12
CA SER A 5 8.61 -8.34 -16.93
C SER A 5 9.14 -7.66 -15.66
N SER A 6 10.47 -7.50 -15.56
CA SER A 6 11.13 -6.84 -14.43
C SER A 6 10.77 -5.34 -14.30
N ILE A 7 10.66 -4.62 -15.42
CA ILE A 7 10.25 -3.21 -15.45
C ILE A 7 8.78 -3.06 -15.00
N SER A 8 7.92 -4.00 -15.39
CA SER A 8 6.50 -4.04 -14.99
C SER A 8 6.33 -4.27 -13.49
N LEU A 9 7.06 -5.24 -12.92
CA LEU A 9 7.02 -5.53 -11.47
C LEU A 9 7.55 -4.36 -10.65
N THR A 10 8.65 -3.74 -11.08
CA THR A 10 9.22 -2.56 -10.40
C THR A 10 8.23 -1.38 -10.39
N SER A 11 7.56 -1.15 -11.52
CA SER A 11 6.54 -0.10 -11.64
C SER A 11 5.33 -0.39 -10.76
N ARG A 12 4.93 -1.67 -10.67
CA ARG A 12 3.84 -2.10 -9.77
C ARG A 12 4.20 -1.90 -8.30
N ILE A 13 5.40 -2.28 -7.86
CA ILE A 13 5.86 -2.07 -6.48
C ILE A 13 5.87 -0.58 -6.14
N LYS A 14 6.40 0.28 -7.03
CA LYS A 14 6.41 1.73 -6.83
C LYS A 14 5.00 2.28 -6.65
N TYR A 15 4.06 1.86 -7.49
CA TYR A 15 2.66 2.28 -7.40
C TYR A 15 2.00 1.83 -6.09
N LEU A 16 2.16 0.57 -5.70
CA LEU A 16 1.61 0.04 -4.45
C LEU A 16 2.22 0.74 -3.22
N THR A 17 3.53 1.02 -3.27
CA THR A 17 4.24 1.75 -2.21
C THR A 17 3.71 3.18 -2.07
N ALA A 18 3.48 3.88 -3.19
CA ALA A 18 2.90 5.22 -3.17
C ALA A 18 1.50 5.21 -2.54
N LYS A 19 0.65 4.25 -2.90
CA LYS A 19 -0.68 4.07 -2.28
C LYS A 19 -0.59 3.77 -0.79
N HIS A 20 0.34 2.89 -0.39
CA HIS A 20 0.55 2.54 1.01
C HIS A 20 0.95 3.78 1.85
N ARG A 21 1.81 4.65 1.30
CA ARG A 21 2.18 5.93 1.93
C ARG A 21 1.01 6.89 2.02
N ALA A 22 0.21 7.01 0.95
CA ALA A 22 -0.98 7.87 0.95
C ALA A 22 -1.98 7.44 2.03
N LEU A 23 -2.23 6.13 2.19
CA LEU A 23 -3.09 5.61 3.26
C LEU A 23 -2.52 5.88 4.65
N ASP A 24 -1.21 5.82 4.83
CA ASP A 24 -0.58 6.13 6.12
C ASP A 24 -0.81 7.59 6.54
N ILE A 25 -0.64 8.52 5.59
CA ILE A 25 -0.94 9.95 5.78
C ILE A 25 -2.43 10.12 6.10
N GLN A 26 -3.31 9.50 5.32
CA GLN A 26 -4.76 9.59 5.53
C GLN A 26 -5.19 9.04 6.89
N ILE A 27 -4.58 7.95 7.37
CA ILE A 27 -4.84 7.40 8.71
C ILE A 27 -4.42 8.41 9.79
N LYS A 28 -3.25 9.02 9.65
CA LYS A 28 -2.74 10.04 10.58
C LYS A 28 -3.67 11.25 10.63
N ASP A 29 -4.09 11.75 9.47
CA ASP A 29 -4.97 12.91 9.37
C ASP A 29 -6.37 12.59 9.92
N SER A 30 -6.87 11.38 9.66
CA SER A 30 -8.16 10.90 10.18
C SER A 30 -8.14 10.78 11.71
N TRP A 31 -7.02 10.32 12.28
CA TRP A 31 -6.82 10.26 13.72
C TRP A 31 -6.83 11.66 14.34
N ASN A 32 -6.11 12.60 13.75
CA ASN A 32 -6.07 14.00 14.22
C ASN A 32 -7.42 14.72 14.08
N SER A 33 -8.24 14.30 13.13
CA SER A 33 -9.57 14.89 12.86
C SER A 33 -10.70 14.17 13.60
N TYR A 34 -10.40 13.27 14.54
CA TYR A 34 -11.39 12.49 15.31
C TYR A 34 -12.42 11.76 14.43
N VAL A 35 -11.98 11.29 13.27
CA VAL A 35 -12.81 10.47 12.37
C VAL A 35 -13.16 9.16 13.06
N LYS A 36 -14.37 8.65 12.83
CA LYS A 36 -14.86 7.39 13.41
C LYS A 36 -13.86 6.25 13.27
N ASP A 37 -13.66 5.50 14.34
CA ASP A 37 -12.77 4.33 14.39
C ASP A 37 -13.05 3.29 13.30
N SER A 38 -14.32 3.12 12.91
CA SER A 38 -14.69 2.19 11.84
C SER A 38 -14.08 2.57 10.49
N ILE A 39 -13.90 3.86 10.22
CA ILE A 39 -13.25 4.38 9.01
C ILE A 39 -11.74 4.17 9.12
N ILE A 40 -11.14 4.54 10.26
CA ILE A 40 -9.71 4.33 10.51
C ILE A 40 -9.34 2.84 10.40
N LYS A 41 -10.19 1.95 10.91
CA LYS A 41 -10.03 0.49 10.82
C LYS A 41 -10.03 0.02 9.36
N LYS A 42 -10.95 0.51 8.53
CA LYS A 42 -10.97 0.20 7.09
C LYS A 42 -9.68 0.63 6.38
N LEU A 43 -9.21 1.85 6.64
CA LEU A 43 -7.96 2.37 6.06
C LEU A 43 -6.74 1.52 6.48
N LYS A 44 -6.67 1.12 7.76
CA LYS A 44 -5.62 0.21 8.26
C LYS A 44 -5.65 -1.15 7.57
N PHE A 45 -6.84 -1.72 7.33
CA PHE A 45 -6.98 -2.98 6.59
C PHE A 45 -6.52 -2.86 5.14
N GLU A 46 -6.88 -1.79 4.45
CA GLU A 46 -6.44 -1.55 3.07
C GLU A 46 -4.92 -1.39 2.99
N LYS A 47 -4.34 -0.64 3.92
CA LYS A 47 -2.89 -0.49 4.05
C LYS A 47 -2.19 -1.84 4.25
N ALA A 48 -2.73 -2.70 5.12
CA ALA A 48 -2.20 -4.04 5.35
C ALA A 48 -2.26 -4.94 4.10
N LYS A 49 -3.35 -4.86 3.31
CA LYS A 49 -3.47 -5.59 2.04
C LYS A 49 -2.40 -5.15 1.03
N LEU A 50 -2.17 -3.85 0.90
CA LEU A 50 -1.12 -3.32 0.00
C LEU A 50 0.27 -3.81 0.42
N LYS A 51 0.57 -3.82 1.72
CA LYS A 51 1.84 -4.37 2.22
C LYS A 51 1.98 -5.85 1.87
N GLN A 52 0.95 -6.66 2.08
CA GLN A 52 0.96 -8.07 1.68
C GLN A 52 1.14 -8.26 0.17
N GLU A 53 0.59 -7.39 -0.67
CA GLU A 53 0.77 -7.46 -2.12
C GLU A 53 2.21 -7.12 -2.52
N ILE A 54 2.81 -6.08 -1.92
CA ILE A 54 4.23 -5.72 -2.12
C ILE A 54 5.11 -6.90 -1.71
N ASP A 55 4.95 -7.43 -0.49
CA ASP A 55 5.75 -8.54 0.03
C ASP A 55 5.64 -9.79 -0.88
N LYS A 56 4.46 -10.04 -1.48
CA LYS A 56 4.25 -11.14 -2.43
C LYS A 56 4.97 -10.93 -3.74
N ILE A 57 5.04 -9.70 -4.24
CA ILE A 57 5.75 -9.38 -5.48
C ILE A 57 7.26 -9.46 -5.24
N GLU A 58 7.75 -8.90 -4.13
CA GLU A 58 9.17 -8.93 -3.77
C GLU A 58 9.69 -10.34 -3.54
N LYS A 59 8.92 -11.22 -2.89
CA LYS A 59 9.30 -12.64 -2.70
C LYS A 59 9.29 -13.48 -3.99
N LYS A 60 8.60 -13.03 -5.04
CA LYS A 60 8.51 -13.71 -6.33
C LYS A 60 9.52 -13.19 -7.35
N SER A 61 10.22 -12.11 -7.03
CA SER A 61 11.15 -11.42 -7.91
C SER A 61 12.59 -11.82 -7.61
#